data_AF-A0A2E6UTH1-F1
#
_entry.id   AF-A0A2E6UTH1-F1
#
_cell.length_a   1.000
_cell.length_b   1.000
_cell.length_c   1.000
_cell.angle_alpha   90.00
_cell.angle_beta   90.00
_cell.angle_gamma   90.00
#
_symmetry.space_group_name_H-M   'P 1'
#
loop_
_entity.id
_entity.type
_entity.pdbx_description
1 polymer ?
#
loop_
_entity_poly.entity_id
_entity_poly.type
_entity_poly.pdbx_seq_one_letter_code
_entity_poly.pdbx_strand_id
1 'polypeptide(L)'
;MGSYGAVNFCTVDGLQFILSKRNPILLKSGDTNLWGFTVVRKIAPEGNYKSSRWVYLTINNKIPSFDRKFLDLLPGPYPKPYGTNFEFGSFIKLYNYDIGPTLRTNILLDLYNKINTLLVNPVVPVRFHERRKFNANSYEPTLDGLETRLERDRSGVLAKGFPSDFLFNVNQQRFKGTIYAFNKYSDQDKTKEVDVKNYGNGVMFVINGQTNGSLPSTFFNTKKLRYENIRSHLLVLIDCSEVTPKYVEELFQNDRERIFNSTFTDNIKEEIRDELAQHEGLKTFQNNWRRNEIEKISDTRNFKELFEKLFKANPQLTRHLLQGIRINNPFDFGKHQEPEYIAKNFPTFFELKNPHPKNNPRSVEVGRNPRILFATDAPNDYLSRAENPGDFRVFSEEGEITSYDGVKLSGWNGKWHLRLPASKEKIQHYRIQVEDISSVDPFECEFYLQLVEPKEHPRSPPKPPSSSQKDLPNIIEIRKDKFEEYKIDQKDMLIIEENQDNTINFFLNMDNLYVLNYLKNIKGTEADLAKEQYKLSMAIIGLVLIDNYKNDTGNKEQEVGLASFVKEYTKKLAPVIMHLIRDVATIA
;
A
#
# COMPACT_ATOMS: atom_id res chain seq x y z
N MET A 1 -25.43 -5.41 -20.18
CA MET A 1 -24.30 -5.12 -21.10
C MET A 1 -23.03 -5.96 -20.87
N GLY A 2 -23.01 -6.98 -19.98
CA GLY A 2 -21.76 -7.61 -19.54
C GLY A 2 -21.09 -8.66 -20.45
N SER A 3 -21.80 -9.29 -21.41
CA SER A 3 -21.22 -10.41 -22.17
C SER A 3 -20.38 -10.01 -23.39
N TYR A 4 -20.63 -8.83 -24.00
CA TYR A 4 -19.95 -8.41 -25.24
C TYR A 4 -18.46 -8.09 -25.05
N GLY A 5 -18.07 -7.65 -23.84
CA GLY A 5 -16.67 -7.33 -23.52
C GLY A 5 -15.76 -8.55 -23.63
N ALA A 6 -16.20 -9.71 -23.12
CA ALA A 6 -15.43 -10.94 -23.14
C ALA A 6 -15.19 -11.48 -24.57
N VAL A 7 -16.13 -11.22 -25.50
CA VAL A 7 -16.01 -11.65 -26.92
C VAL A 7 -14.80 -11.01 -27.59
N ASN A 8 -14.36 -9.82 -27.15
CA ASN A 8 -13.18 -9.17 -27.70
C ASN A 8 -11.89 -9.98 -27.50
N PHE A 9 -11.86 -10.85 -26.51
CA PHE A 9 -10.72 -11.71 -26.20
C PHE A 9 -10.86 -13.11 -26.81
N CYS A 10 -11.96 -13.41 -27.50
CA CYS A 10 -12.12 -14.64 -28.29
C CYS A 10 -11.41 -14.45 -29.65
N THR A 11 -10.13 -14.81 -29.72
CA THR A 11 -9.24 -14.35 -30.81
C THR A 11 -9.48 -15.02 -32.15
N VAL A 12 -10.10 -16.20 -32.15
CA VAL A 12 -10.51 -16.90 -33.38
C VAL A 12 -12.00 -16.68 -33.58
N ASP A 13 -12.35 -15.99 -34.67
CA ASP A 13 -13.71 -15.66 -35.10
C ASP A 13 -14.59 -14.87 -34.11
N GLY A 14 -14.11 -14.53 -32.91
CA GLY A 14 -14.86 -13.74 -31.94
C GLY A 14 -16.12 -14.46 -31.46
N LEU A 15 -16.05 -15.77 -31.19
CA LEU A 15 -17.22 -16.60 -30.88
C LEU A 15 -17.45 -16.80 -29.38
N GLN A 16 -18.69 -16.58 -28.96
CA GLN A 16 -19.20 -16.93 -27.63
C GLN A 16 -20.52 -17.68 -27.77
N PHE A 17 -20.66 -18.81 -27.08
CA PHE A 17 -21.94 -19.50 -26.94
C PHE A 17 -22.58 -19.17 -25.60
N ILE A 18 -23.88 -18.88 -25.62
CA ILE A 18 -24.70 -18.60 -24.45
C ILE A 18 -25.90 -19.55 -24.50
N LEU A 19 -26.11 -20.28 -23.41
CA LEU A 19 -27.24 -21.16 -23.20
C LEU A 19 -27.85 -20.82 -21.84
N SER A 20 -29.17 -20.71 -21.76
CA SER A 20 -29.84 -20.39 -20.50
C SER A 20 -31.21 -21.05 -20.39
N LYS A 21 -31.58 -21.41 -19.16
CA LYS A 21 -32.93 -21.86 -18.79
C LYS A 21 -33.28 -21.27 -17.43
N ARG A 22 -34.49 -20.73 -17.31
CA ARG A 22 -34.98 -20.13 -16.06
C ARG A 22 -35.18 -21.20 -14.99
N ASN A 23 -34.84 -20.89 -13.73
CA ASN A 23 -35.19 -21.75 -12.60
C ASN A 23 -36.70 -21.98 -12.58
N PRO A 24 -37.17 -23.24 -12.57
CA PRO A 24 -38.60 -23.56 -12.58
C PRO A 24 -39.42 -22.87 -11.49
N ILE A 25 -38.84 -22.61 -10.32
CA ILE A 25 -39.54 -21.96 -9.19
C ILE A 25 -39.91 -20.50 -9.49
N LEU A 26 -39.18 -19.86 -10.42
CA LEU A 26 -39.38 -18.46 -10.79
C LEU A 26 -40.32 -18.27 -11.99
N LEU A 27 -40.95 -19.34 -12.48
CA LEU A 27 -41.89 -19.28 -13.60
C LEU A 27 -43.22 -18.68 -13.16
N LYS A 28 -43.80 -17.83 -14.01
CA LYS A 28 -45.17 -17.37 -13.87
C LYS A 28 -46.12 -18.25 -14.69
N SER A 29 -47.41 -18.22 -14.36
CA SER A 29 -48.43 -18.92 -15.16
C SER A 29 -48.36 -18.51 -16.62
N GLY A 30 -48.24 -19.49 -17.53
CA GLY A 30 -48.10 -19.28 -18.97
C GLY A 30 -46.65 -19.19 -19.48
N ASP A 31 -45.63 -19.17 -18.62
CA ASP A 31 -44.24 -19.20 -19.04
C ASP A 31 -43.83 -20.62 -19.50
N THR A 32 -43.11 -20.70 -20.62
CA THR A 32 -42.47 -21.95 -21.07
C THR A 32 -41.09 -22.13 -20.42
N ASN A 33 -40.80 -23.29 -19.85
CA ASN A 33 -39.51 -23.61 -19.23
C ASN A 33 -38.52 -24.28 -20.20
N LEU A 34 -38.22 -23.61 -21.31
CA LEU A 34 -37.32 -24.14 -22.34
C LEU A 34 -35.88 -23.69 -22.14
N TRP A 35 -34.94 -24.48 -22.64
CA TRP A 35 -33.57 -24.02 -22.88
C TRP A 35 -33.58 -23.09 -24.09
N GLY A 36 -32.98 -21.91 -23.98
CA GLY A 36 -32.69 -21.02 -25.10
C GLY A 36 -31.18 -20.90 -25.30
N PHE A 37 -30.72 -20.88 -26.54
CA PHE A 37 -29.31 -20.68 -26.84
C PHE A 37 -29.07 -19.71 -27.99
N THR A 38 -27.90 -19.09 -28.00
CA THR A 38 -27.41 -18.28 -29.11
C THR A 38 -25.89 -18.33 -29.19
N VAL A 39 -25.35 -18.02 -30.36
CA VAL A 39 -23.92 -17.79 -30.59
C VAL A 39 -23.76 -16.31 -30.90
N VAL A 40 -22.96 -15.62 -30.09
CA VAL A 40 -22.53 -14.25 -30.33
C VAL A 40 -21.23 -14.28 -31.14
N ARG A 41 -21.16 -13.45 -32.17
CA ARG A 41 -19.97 -13.26 -33.00
C ARG A 41 -19.59 -11.79 -33.08
N LYS A 42 -18.30 -11.48 -32.91
CA LYS A 42 -17.73 -10.19 -33.30
C LYS A 42 -17.41 -10.20 -34.79
N ILE A 43 -17.96 -9.24 -35.52
CA ILE A 43 -17.66 -8.98 -36.93
C ILE A 43 -16.80 -7.71 -36.98
N ALA A 44 -15.61 -7.83 -37.58
CA ALA A 44 -14.73 -6.70 -37.81
C ALA A 44 -15.40 -5.64 -38.71
N PRO A 45 -15.01 -4.37 -38.61
CA PRO A 45 -15.50 -3.35 -39.55
C PRO A 45 -15.12 -3.74 -40.98
N GLU A 46 -16.12 -3.79 -41.86
CA GLU A 46 -15.95 -4.13 -43.28
C GLU A 46 -16.95 -3.30 -44.10
N GLY A 47 -16.54 -2.86 -45.31
CA GLY A 47 -17.37 -2.03 -46.19
C GLY A 47 -17.78 -0.69 -45.56
N ASN A 48 -19.09 -0.45 -45.47
CA ASN A 48 -19.65 0.82 -44.95
C ASN A 48 -19.65 0.93 -43.42
N TYR A 49 -19.25 -0.12 -42.70
CA TYR A 49 -19.27 -0.12 -41.24
C TYR A 49 -17.96 0.40 -40.66
N LYS A 50 -18.03 1.52 -39.93
CA LYS A 50 -16.86 2.17 -39.30
C LYS A 50 -16.43 1.53 -37.97
N SER A 51 -17.23 0.64 -37.39
CA SER A 51 -16.98 0.01 -36.10
C SER A 51 -17.27 -1.49 -36.13
N SER A 52 -16.66 -2.23 -35.19
CA SER A 52 -16.98 -3.65 -34.99
C SER A 52 -18.46 -3.81 -34.63
N ARG A 53 -19.06 -4.91 -35.07
CA ARG A 53 -20.45 -5.27 -34.76
C ARG A 53 -20.48 -6.57 -33.99
N TRP A 54 -21.37 -6.66 -33.01
CA TRP A 54 -21.66 -7.91 -32.31
C TRP A 54 -23.02 -8.39 -32.77
N VAL A 55 -23.05 -9.55 -33.39
CA VAL A 55 -24.28 -10.19 -33.85
C VAL A 55 -24.54 -11.43 -33.03
N TYR A 56 -25.79 -11.84 -32.92
CA TYR A 56 -26.19 -13.07 -32.26
C TYR A 56 -27.06 -13.91 -33.19
N LEU A 57 -26.96 -15.23 -33.05
CA LEU A 57 -27.70 -16.17 -33.87
C LEU A 57 -29.19 -16.18 -33.50
N THR A 58 -30.03 -16.09 -34.53
CA THR A 58 -31.48 -16.36 -34.47
C THR A 58 -31.86 -17.34 -35.58
N ILE A 59 -32.87 -18.18 -35.35
CA ILE A 59 -33.50 -19.01 -36.38
C ILE A 59 -34.95 -18.53 -36.52
N ASN A 60 -35.37 -18.18 -37.73
CA ASN A 60 -36.69 -17.61 -38.01
C ASN A 60 -37.03 -16.39 -37.12
N ASN A 61 -36.07 -15.48 -36.95
CA ASN A 61 -36.16 -14.29 -36.08
C ASN A 61 -36.49 -14.59 -34.61
N LYS A 62 -36.26 -15.82 -34.13
CA LYS A 62 -36.43 -16.22 -32.73
C LYS A 62 -35.13 -16.82 -32.19
N ILE A 63 -34.95 -16.71 -30.87
CA ILE A 63 -33.88 -17.43 -30.18
C ILE A 63 -34.18 -18.93 -30.27
N PRO A 64 -33.27 -19.75 -30.82
CA PRO A 64 -33.42 -21.19 -30.84
C PRO A 64 -33.65 -21.73 -29.43
N SER A 65 -34.65 -22.59 -29.28
CA SER A 65 -35.00 -23.18 -28.00
C SER A 65 -35.42 -24.64 -28.14
N PHE A 66 -35.27 -25.39 -27.06
CA PHE A 66 -35.61 -26.81 -27.02
C PHE A 66 -35.98 -27.23 -25.60
N ASP A 67 -36.73 -28.33 -25.47
CA ASP A 67 -37.13 -28.89 -24.19
C ASP A 67 -36.17 -30.01 -23.75
N ARG A 68 -35.60 -29.86 -22.56
CA ARG A 68 -34.83 -30.89 -21.84
C ARG A 68 -34.88 -30.61 -20.35
N LYS A 69 -34.99 -31.67 -19.54
CA LYS A 69 -34.95 -31.55 -18.08
C LYS A 69 -33.60 -31.02 -17.59
N PHE A 70 -32.51 -31.64 -18.05
CA PHE A 70 -31.13 -31.28 -17.71
C PHE A 70 -30.21 -31.50 -18.90
N LEU A 71 -28.98 -30.97 -18.81
CA LEU A 71 -27.90 -31.17 -19.77
C LEU A 71 -26.60 -31.50 -19.01
N ASP A 72 -25.77 -32.38 -19.54
CA ASP A 72 -24.53 -32.82 -18.86
C ASP A 72 -23.37 -31.80 -19.05
N LEU A 73 -23.60 -30.55 -18.64
CA LEU A 73 -22.71 -29.41 -18.90
C LEU A 73 -21.86 -28.98 -17.71
N LEU A 74 -22.20 -29.41 -16.48
CA LEU A 74 -21.34 -29.10 -15.34
C LEU A 74 -20.05 -29.96 -15.41
N PRO A 75 -18.93 -29.47 -14.85
CA PRO A 75 -17.67 -30.20 -14.85
C PRO A 75 -17.84 -31.61 -14.25
N GLY A 76 -17.36 -32.62 -14.99
CA GLY A 76 -17.29 -34.00 -14.50
C GLY A 76 -16.04 -34.23 -13.63
N PRO A 77 -15.78 -35.48 -13.21
CA PRO A 77 -14.53 -35.85 -12.55
C PRO A 77 -13.31 -35.49 -13.42
N TYR A 78 -12.25 -34.97 -12.80
CA TYR A 78 -11.02 -34.63 -13.52
C TYR A 78 -10.52 -35.82 -14.36
N PRO A 79 -10.09 -35.62 -15.62
CA PRO A 79 -9.95 -34.35 -16.36
C PRO A 79 -11.15 -34.04 -17.29
N LYS A 80 -12.35 -34.55 -17.01
CA LYS A 80 -13.50 -34.39 -17.92
C LYS A 80 -14.10 -32.97 -17.82
N PRO A 81 -14.13 -32.17 -18.91
CA PRO A 81 -14.66 -30.81 -18.87
C PRO A 81 -16.17 -30.75 -18.62
N TYR A 82 -16.89 -31.82 -18.95
CA TYR A 82 -18.34 -31.94 -18.86
C TYR A 82 -18.72 -33.34 -18.36
N GLY A 83 -19.87 -33.48 -17.71
CA GLY A 83 -20.39 -34.80 -17.31
C GLY A 83 -21.35 -34.81 -16.12
N THR A 84 -21.61 -33.66 -15.49
CA THR A 84 -22.55 -33.55 -14.37
C THR A 84 -23.81 -32.78 -14.81
N ASN A 85 -24.97 -33.15 -14.25
CA ASN A 85 -26.27 -32.59 -14.63
C ASN A 85 -26.36 -31.08 -14.34
N PHE A 86 -26.80 -30.32 -15.33
CA PHE A 86 -27.14 -28.90 -15.27
C PHE A 86 -28.63 -28.72 -15.58
N GLU A 87 -29.45 -28.43 -14.57
CA GLU A 87 -30.92 -28.44 -14.70
C GLU A 87 -31.51 -27.11 -15.19
N PHE A 88 -30.92 -26.00 -14.75
CA PHE A 88 -31.29 -24.63 -15.09
C PHE A 88 -30.12 -23.69 -14.79
N GLY A 89 -30.21 -22.44 -15.23
CA GLY A 89 -29.16 -21.43 -15.10
C GLY A 89 -28.58 -21.05 -16.46
N SER A 90 -27.44 -20.36 -16.45
CA SER A 90 -26.75 -19.90 -17.65
C SER A 90 -25.39 -20.58 -17.80
N PHE A 91 -25.13 -21.10 -18.99
CA PHE A 91 -23.85 -21.66 -19.41
C PHE A 91 -23.26 -20.77 -20.49
N ILE A 92 -22.02 -20.33 -20.28
CA ILE A 92 -21.29 -19.47 -21.22
C ILE A 92 -20.01 -20.19 -21.63
N LYS A 93 -19.78 -20.29 -22.94
CA LYS A 93 -18.53 -20.83 -23.49
C LYS A 93 -17.87 -19.78 -24.38
N LEU A 94 -16.65 -19.40 -24.00
CA LEU A 94 -15.79 -18.50 -24.75
C LEU A 94 -14.84 -19.34 -25.61
N TYR A 95 -14.91 -19.20 -26.93
CA TYR A 95 -14.06 -19.97 -27.84
C TYR A 95 -12.76 -19.23 -28.07
N ASN A 96 -11.63 -19.97 -28.03
CA ASN A 96 -10.30 -19.40 -28.25
C ASN A 96 -10.05 -18.12 -27.43
N TYR A 97 -10.52 -18.12 -26.18
CA TYR A 97 -10.35 -17.01 -25.27
C TYR A 97 -8.87 -16.84 -24.94
N ASP A 98 -8.31 -15.70 -25.31
CA ASP A 98 -6.94 -15.36 -24.98
C ASP A 98 -6.87 -14.71 -23.60
N ILE A 99 -6.54 -15.54 -22.62
CA ILE A 99 -6.28 -15.10 -21.24
C ILE A 99 -4.85 -14.55 -21.05
N GLY A 100 -4.03 -14.53 -22.10
CA GLY A 100 -2.62 -14.18 -22.03
C GLY A 100 -1.72 -15.34 -21.60
N PRO A 101 -0.45 -15.37 -22.02
CA PRO A 101 0.44 -16.51 -21.81
C PRO A 101 0.78 -16.77 -20.34
N THR A 102 0.87 -15.72 -19.51
CA THR A 102 1.25 -15.80 -18.10
C THR A 102 0.16 -16.42 -17.22
N LEU A 103 -1.12 -16.35 -17.62
CA LEU A 103 -2.26 -16.87 -16.85
C LEU A 103 -2.70 -18.27 -17.30
N ARG A 104 -1.99 -18.90 -18.24
CA ARG A 104 -2.33 -20.23 -18.78
C ARG A 104 -1.86 -21.39 -17.89
N THR A 105 -1.33 -21.12 -16.70
CA THR A 105 -0.93 -22.12 -15.71
C THR A 105 -2.15 -22.88 -15.15
N ASN A 106 -1.91 -23.81 -14.21
CA ASN A 106 -2.98 -24.48 -13.50
C ASN A 106 -3.90 -23.43 -12.86
N ILE A 107 -5.22 -23.66 -12.92
CA ILE A 107 -6.23 -22.72 -12.45
C ILE A 107 -6.02 -22.20 -11.02
N LEU A 108 -5.35 -22.97 -10.16
CA LEU A 108 -5.03 -22.67 -8.76
C LEU A 108 -3.89 -21.68 -8.54
N LEU A 109 -3.13 -21.34 -9.60
CA LEU A 109 -1.89 -20.57 -9.50
C LEU A 109 -2.13 -19.11 -9.92
N ASP A 110 -1.48 -18.66 -11.00
CA ASP A 110 -1.45 -17.25 -11.42
C ASP A 110 -2.85 -16.68 -11.69
N LEU A 111 -3.72 -17.47 -12.33
CA LEU A 111 -5.09 -17.05 -12.59
C LEU A 111 -5.89 -16.86 -11.30
N TYR A 112 -5.80 -17.81 -10.37
CA TYR A 112 -6.46 -17.71 -9.07
C TYR A 112 -6.00 -16.48 -8.31
N ASN A 113 -4.68 -16.27 -8.22
CA ASN A 113 -4.12 -15.10 -7.54
C ASN A 113 -4.58 -13.79 -8.20
N LYS A 114 -4.54 -13.73 -9.54
CA LYS A 114 -4.96 -12.53 -10.26
C LYS A 114 -6.44 -12.21 -10.05
N ILE A 115 -7.32 -13.21 -10.11
CA ILE A 115 -8.76 -12.98 -9.91
C ILE A 115 -9.05 -12.56 -8.47
N ASN A 116 -8.35 -13.09 -7.46
CA ASN A 116 -8.50 -12.60 -6.09
C ASN A 116 -8.20 -11.09 -5.97
N THR A 117 -7.18 -10.58 -6.67
CA THR A 117 -6.89 -9.13 -6.66
C THR A 117 -7.93 -8.28 -7.40
N LEU A 118 -8.79 -8.88 -8.22
CA LEU A 118 -9.87 -8.21 -8.94
C LEU A 118 -11.22 -8.35 -8.21
N LEU A 119 -11.43 -9.48 -7.53
CA LEU A 119 -12.58 -9.80 -6.70
C LEU A 119 -12.15 -9.78 -5.23
N VAL A 120 -12.01 -8.58 -4.68
CA VAL A 120 -11.51 -8.34 -3.33
C VAL A 120 -12.43 -8.96 -2.27
N ASN A 121 -13.74 -8.74 -2.41
CA ASN A 121 -14.75 -9.27 -1.49
C ASN A 121 -16.02 -9.67 -2.27
N PRO A 122 -16.01 -10.84 -2.94
CA PRO A 122 -17.13 -11.26 -3.75
C PRO A 122 -18.32 -11.66 -2.86
N VAL A 123 -19.51 -11.16 -3.19
CA VAL A 123 -20.76 -11.47 -2.47
C VAL A 123 -21.07 -12.98 -2.43
N VAL A 124 -20.66 -13.70 -3.48
CA VAL A 124 -20.79 -15.16 -3.54
C VAL A 124 -19.47 -15.80 -3.94
N PRO A 125 -19.10 -16.93 -3.31
CA PRO A 125 -17.89 -17.64 -3.67
C PRO A 125 -17.98 -18.22 -5.08
N VAL A 126 -16.85 -18.25 -5.78
CA VAL A 126 -16.77 -18.78 -7.15
C VAL A 126 -16.00 -20.09 -7.13
N ARG A 127 -16.62 -21.18 -7.60
CA ARG A 127 -15.96 -22.48 -7.72
C ARG A 127 -15.20 -22.55 -9.05
N PHE A 128 -13.91 -22.87 -8.97
CA PHE A 128 -13.06 -23.08 -10.13
C PHE A 128 -12.88 -24.58 -10.37
N HIS A 129 -12.81 -24.97 -11.64
CA HIS A 129 -12.60 -26.35 -12.05
C HIS A 129 -11.49 -26.41 -13.10
N GLU A 130 -10.32 -26.93 -12.72
CA GLU A 130 -9.28 -27.28 -13.70
C GLU A 130 -9.63 -28.63 -14.31
N ARG A 131 -9.68 -28.69 -15.64
CA ARG A 131 -9.96 -29.91 -16.41
C ARG A 131 -8.96 -30.14 -17.54
N ARG A 132 -8.01 -29.22 -17.72
CA ARG A 132 -6.85 -29.43 -18.58
C ARG A 132 -5.85 -30.32 -17.85
N LYS A 133 -5.07 -31.10 -18.61
CA LYS A 133 -4.15 -32.10 -18.06
C LYS A 133 -2.91 -31.45 -17.41
N PHE A 134 -3.06 -30.94 -16.19
CA PHE A 134 -1.97 -30.42 -15.36
C PHE A 134 -1.66 -31.39 -14.21
N ASN A 135 -0.41 -31.40 -13.76
CA ASN A 135 -0.03 -32.08 -12.53
C ASN A 135 -0.22 -31.11 -11.35
N ALA A 136 -1.12 -31.41 -10.41
CA ALA A 136 -1.39 -30.58 -9.25
C ALA A 136 -2.00 -31.38 -8.09
N ASN A 137 -1.85 -30.85 -6.87
CA ASN A 137 -2.38 -31.47 -5.66
C ASN A 137 -3.90 -31.30 -5.51
N SER A 138 -4.49 -30.35 -6.24
CA SER A 138 -5.93 -30.10 -6.29
C SER A 138 -6.31 -29.66 -7.70
N TYR A 139 -7.61 -29.73 -8.01
CA TYR A 139 -8.18 -29.33 -9.30
C TYR A 139 -9.44 -28.48 -9.14
N GLU A 140 -9.86 -28.20 -7.91
CA GLU A 140 -11.13 -27.52 -7.62
C GLU A 140 -11.05 -26.60 -6.40
N PRO A 141 -10.47 -25.39 -6.53
CA PRO A 141 -10.53 -24.41 -5.46
C PRO A 141 -11.85 -23.65 -5.46
N THR A 142 -12.18 -23.11 -4.28
CA THR A 142 -13.18 -22.05 -4.15
C THR A 142 -12.43 -20.72 -4.02
N LEU A 143 -12.85 -19.72 -4.79
CA LEU A 143 -12.41 -18.33 -4.66
C LEU A 143 -13.39 -17.61 -3.75
N ASP A 144 -12.89 -17.19 -2.60
CA ASP A 144 -13.66 -16.51 -1.55
C ASP A 144 -13.28 -15.02 -1.43
N GLY A 145 -12.39 -14.52 -2.28
CA GLY A 145 -11.91 -13.14 -2.32
C GLY A 145 -10.60 -12.88 -1.60
N LEU A 146 -9.99 -11.73 -1.90
CA LEU A 146 -8.74 -11.28 -1.29
C LEU A 146 -8.85 -11.04 0.21
N GLU A 147 -9.92 -10.40 0.69
CA GLU A 147 -10.11 -10.10 2.11
C GLU A 147 -10.21 -11.39 2.93
N THR A 148 -11.09 -12.31 2.54
CA THR A 148 -11.24 -13.63 3.17
C THR A 148 -9.92 -14.40 3.19
N ARG A 149 -9.13 -14.30 2.11
CA ARG A 149 -7.82 -14.93 2.04
C ARG A 149 -6.83 -14.29 3.01
N LEU A 150 -6.76 -12.96 3.04
CA LEU A 150 -5.90 -12.22 3.96
C LEU A 150 -6.27 -12.49 5.43
N GLU A 151 -7.56 -12.73 5.71
CA GLU A 151 -8.05 -13.16 7.03
C GLU A 151 -7.62 -14.58 7.42
N ARG A 152 -7.67 -15.53 6.49
CA ARG A 152 -7.20 -16.91 6.73
C ARG A 152 -5.68 -17.00 6.83
N ASP A 153 -4.98 -16.23 5.99
CA ASP A 153 -3.53 -16.25 5.88
C ASP A 153 -2.85 -15.31 6.91
N ARG A 154 -3.60 -14.67 7.84
CA ARG A 154 -3.08 -13.65 8.79
C ARG A 154 -1.82 -14.10 9.54
N SER A 155 -1.76 -15.37 9.95
CA SER A 155 -0.67 -15.89 10.79
C SER A 155 0.67 -15.92 10.04
N GLY A 156 1.58 -15.04 10.42
CA GLY A 156 2.94 -14.96 9.86
C GLY A 156 3.05 -14.11 8.60
N VAL A 157 1.99 -14.00 7.79
CA VAL A 157 2.01 -13.19 6.55
C VAL A 157 1.88 -11.70 6.84
N LEU A 158 0.93 -11.30 7.69
CA LEU A 158 0.72 -9.89 8.04
C LEU A 158 1.57 -9.47 9.23
N ALA A 159 2.02 -8.23 9.20
CA ALA A 159 2.71 -7.61 10.32
C ALA A 159 1.74 -7.42 11.50
N LYS A 160 2.28 -7.55 12.72
CA LYS A 160 1.50 -7.42 13.96
C LYS A 160 0.76 -6.07 14.00
N GLY A 161 -0.54 -6.12 14.31
CA GLY A 161 -1.42 -4.95 14.38
C GLY A 161 -2.05 -4.53 13.04
N PHE A 162 -1.73 -5.18 11.93
CA PHE A 162 -2.42 -5.00 10.65
C PHE A 162 -3.47 -6.10 10.42
N PRO A 163 -4.57 -5.83 9.69
CA PRO A 163 -4.89 -4.58 8.99
C PRO A 163 -5.23 -3.39 9.91
N SER A 164 -5.20 -2.18 9.35
CA SER A 164 -5.52 -0.94 10.07
C SER A 164 -6.26 0.07 9.19
N ASP A 165 -7.23 0.75 9.78
CA ASP A 165 -8.19 1.56 9.01
C ASP A 165 -7.94 3.05 9.10
N PHE A 166 -8.39 3.75 8.06
CA PHE A 166 -8.56 5.18 8.05
C PHE A 166 -9.74 5.59 7.18
N LEU A 167 -10.42 6.66 7.56
CA LEU A 167 -11.51 7.23 6.77
C LEU A 167 -11.26 8.70 6.52
N PHE A 168 -11.63 9.15 5.33
CA PHE A 168 -11.50 10.53 4.90
C PHE A 168 -12.59 10.87 3.90
N ASN A 169 -12.83 12.17 3.71
CA ASN A 169 -13.81 12.68 2.77
C ASN A 169 -13.15 13.60 1.74
N VAL A 170 -13.62 13.53 0.49
CA VAL A 170 -13.28 14.47 -0.59
C VAL A 170 -14.53 14.81 -1.37
N ASN A 171 -14.81 16.10 -1.59
CA ASN A 171 -16.03 16.59 -2.23
C ASN A 171 -17.30 15.99 -1.61
N GLN A 172 -17.31 15.89 -0.29
CA GLN A 172 -18.39 15.30 0.50
C GLN A 172 -18.65 13.80 0.22
N GLN A 173 -17.71 13.11 -0.42
CA GLN A 173 -17.77 11.66 -0.64
C GLN A 173 -16.90 10.96 0.39
N ARG A 174 -17.46 9.94 1.06
CA ARG A 174 -16.77 9.17 2.08
C ARG A 174 -15.96 8.04 1.45
N PHE A 175 -14.71 7.92 1.88
CA PHE A 175 -13.78 6.87 1.48
C PHE A 175 -13.26 6.15 2.72
N LYS A 176 -13.13 4.83 2.59
CA LYS A 176 -12.64 3.97 3.67
C LYS A 176 -11.40 3.24 3.20
N GLY A 177 -10.30 3.48 3.89
CA GLY A 177 -9.01 2.90 3.62
C GLY A 177 -8.66 1.79 4.60
N THR A 178 -8.15 0.68 4.09
CA THR A 178 -7.62 -0.45 4.88
C THR A 178 -6.17 -0.69 4.49
N ILE A 179 -5.26 -0.63 5.45
CA ILE A 179 -3.83 -0.78 5.26
C ILE A 179 -3.44 -2.21 5.62
N TYR A 180 -2.77 -2.90 4.71
CA TYR A 180 -2.12 -4.18 4.94
C TYR A 180 -0.61 -4.00 4.80
N ALA A 181 0.13 -4.47 5.81
CA ALA A 181 1.58 -4.57 5.78
C ALA A 181 2.00 -6.03 5.87
N PHE A 182 2.74 -6.50 4.87
CA PHE A 182 3.21 -7.88 4.77
C PHE A 182 4.60 -8.02 5.38
N ASN A 183 4.82 -9.05 6.20
CA ASN A 183 6.17 -9.37 6.68
C ASN A 183 7.07 -9.80 5.53
N LYS A 184 8.39 -9.62 5.69
CA LYS A 184 9.38 -10.16 4.72
C LYS A 184 9.34 -11.68 4.71
N TYR A 185 9.21 -12.28 5.89
CA TYR A 185 9.20 -13.73 6.12
C TYR A 185 7.94 -14.13 6.86
N SER A 186 7.39 -15.29 6.49
CA SER A 186 6.19 -15.86 7.10
C SER A 186 6.47 -16.62 8.40
N ASP A 187 7.73 -16.98 8.64
CA ASP A 187 8.20 -17.77 9.77
C ASP A 187 9.25 -17.00 10.60
N GLN A 188 9.36 -17.35 11.88
CA GLN A 188 10.32 -16.71 12.80
C GLN A 188 11.77 -17.04 12.43
N ASP A 189 12.02 -18.22 11.86
CA ASP A 189 13.34 -18.68 11.42
C ASP A 189 13.82 -18.02 10.12
N LYS A 190 12.98 -17.16 9.51
CA LYS A 190 13.27 -16.38 8.30
C LYS A 190 13.66 -17.25 7.10
N THR A 191 13.06 -18.43 6.96
CA THR A 191 13.34 -19.38 5.88
C THR A 191 12.40 -19.22 4.69
N LYS A 192 11.20 -18.68 4.90
CA LYS A 192 10.14 -18.61 3.90
C LYS A 192 9.67 -17.18 3.69
N GLU A 193 10.15 -16.58 2.60
CA GLU A 193 9.72 -15.24 2.17
C GLU A 193 8.22 -15.21 1.83
N VAL A 194 7.58 -14.10 2.15
CA VAL A 194 6.19 -13.85 1.78
C VAL A 194 6.14 -13.41 0.33
N ASP A 195 5.50 -14.20 -0.52
CA ASP A 195 5.24 -13.81 -1.90
C ASP A 195 4.03 -12.87 -1.99
N VAL A 196 4.31 -11.57 -1.84
CA VAL A 196 3.30 -10.49 -1.84
C VAL A 196 2.52 -10.42 -3.16
N LYS A 197 3.07 -10.93 -4.26
CA LYS A 197 2.37 -10.95 -5.56
C LYS A 197 1.05 -11.72 -5.51
N ASN A 198 0.92 -12.65 -4.56
CA ASN A 198 -0.28 -13.44 -4.37
C ASN A 198 -1.43 -12.66 -3.72
N TYR A 199 -1.13 -11.54 -3.06
CA TYR A 199 -2.10 -10.70 -2.35
C TYR A 199 -2.30 -9.34 -3.03
N GLY A 200 -1.32 -8.88 -3.82
CA GLY A 200 -1.33 -7.56 -4.43
C GLY A 200 -0.52 -6.53 -3.63
N ASN A 201 -0.18 -5.43 -4.27
CA ASN A 201 0.52 -4.31 -3.66
C ASN A 201 0.08 -2.98 -4.28
N GLY A 202 0.48 -1.87 -3.65
CA GLY A 202 0.06 -0.52 -4.08
C GLY A 202 -1.27 -0.12 -3.45
N VAL A 203 -2.01 0.77 -4.12
CA VAL A 203 -3.34 1.21 -3.69
C VAL A 203 -4.37 0.66 -4.66
N MET A 204 -5.38 -0.06 -4.17
CA MET A 204 -6.49 -0.57 -4.98
C MET A 204 -7.77 0.14 -4.60
N PHE A 205 -8.53 0.61 -5.59
CA PHE A 205 -9.81 1.25 -5.40
C PHE A 205 -10.91 0.23 -5.70
N VAL A 206 -11.80 0.02 -4.72
CA VAL A 206 -12.77 -1.07 -4.72
C VAL A 206 -14.18 -0.48 -4.75
N ILE A 207 -15.07 -1.07 -5.56
CA ILE A 207 -16.52 -0.81 -5.52
C ILE A 207 -17.23 -2.16 -5.42
N ASN A 208 -18.08 -2.32 -4.42
CA ASN A 208 -18.87 -3.54 -4.19
C ASN A 208 -18.00 -4.81 -4.24
N GLY A 209 -16.83 -4.77 -3.59
CA GLY A 209 -15.90 -5.88 -3.53
C GLY A 209 -15.13 -6.17 -4.82
N GLN A 210 -15.16 -5.29 -5.82
CA GLN A 210 -14.41 -5.43 -7.08
C GLN A 210 -13.42 -4.27 -7.26
N THR A 211 -12.21 -4.58 -7.73
CA THR A 211 -11.21 -3.56 -8.07
C THR A 211 -11.60 -2.83 -9.35
N ASN A 212 -11.71 -1.50 -9.27
CA ASN A 212 -12.04 -0.63 -10.40
C ASN A 212 -10.90 0.34 -10.79
N GLY A 213 -9.80 0.34 -10.05
CA GLY A 213 -8.62 1.13 -10.35
C GLY A 213 -7.48 0.83 -9.39
N SER A 214 -6.25 1.17 -9.77
CA SER A 214 -5.10 0.99 -8.89
C SER A 214 -4.01 2.05 -9.07
N LEU A 215 -3.18 2.23 -8.03
CA LEU A 215 -1.92 2.96 -8.06
C LEU A 215 -0.77 2.00 -7.76
N PRO A 216 0.37 2.14 -8.46
CA PRO A 216 1.52 1.27 -8.25
C PRO A 216 2.14 1.47 -6.87
N SER A 217 2.92 0.48 -6.41
CA SER A 217 3.67 0.56 -5.14
C SER A 217 4.64 1.74 -5.05
N THR A 218 5.04 2.32 -6.18
CA THR A 218 5.83 3.56 -6.21
C THR A 218 5.11 4.73 -5.55
N PHE A 219 3.78 4.70 -5.44
CA PHE A 219 2.99 5.69 -4.72
C PHE A 219 3.47 5.91 -3.27
N PHE A 220 3.92 4.85 -2.58
CA PHE A 220 4.41 4.90 -1.21
C PHE A 220 5.79 5.57 -1.05
N ASN A 221 6.41 5.99 -2.14
CA ASN A 221 7.63 6.78 -2.14
C ASN A 221 7.46 8.04 -3.00
N THR A 222 6.34 8.76 -2.81
CA THR A 222 6.06 10.03 -3.49
C THR A 222 5.71 11.12 -2.49
N LYS A 223 6.15 12.36 -2.76
CA LYS A 223 5.85 13.56 -1.97
C LYS A 223 6.17 13.38 -0.48
N LYS A 224 5.14 13.29 0.36
CA LYS A 224 5.22 13.18 1.82
C LYS A 224 5.53 11.76 2.32
N LEU A 225 5.50 10.75 1.43
CA LEU A 225 5.73 9.36 1.78
C LEU A 225 7.17 8.93 1.45
N ARG A 226 7.80 8.25 2.41
CA ARG A 226 9.20 7.83 2.38
C ARG A 226 9.31 6.36 2.80
N TYR A 227 8.50 5.51 2.18
CA TYR A 227 8.39 4.07 2.48
C TYR A 227 9.10 3.19 1.44
N GLU A 228 10.18 3.66 0.82
CA GLU A 228 10.86 2.98 -0.30
C GLU A 228 11.22 1.51 0.01
N ASN A 229 11.77 1.25 1.20
CA ASN A 229 12.23 -0.07 1.63
C ASN A 229 11.12 -1.08 1.92
N ILE A 230 9.89 -0.61 2.17
CA ILE A 230 8.74 -1.47 2.48
C ILE A 230 7.62 -1.37 1.42
N ARG A 231 7.75 -0.52 0.40
CA ARG A 231 6.66 -0.22 -0.56
C ARG A 231 6.08 -1.45 -1.25
N SER A 232 6.89 -2.47 -1.50
CA SER A 232 6.46 -3.72 -2.16
C SER A 232 5.65 -4.63 -1.24
N HIS A 233 5.70 -4.36 0.07
CA HIS A 233 5.04 -5.10 1.15
C HIS A 233 3.88 -4.30 1.73
N LEU A 234 3.39 -3.30 1.01
CA LEU A 234 2.22 -2.52 1.38
C LEU A 234 1.11 -2.69 0.35
N LEU A 235 -0.10 -2.92 0.85
CA LEU A 235 -1.34 -2.88 0.09
C LEU A 235 -2.31 -1.97 0.84
N VAL A 236 -2.92 -1.02 0.14
CA VAL A 236 -3.99 -0.19 0.68
C VAL A 236 -5.23 -0.40 -0.17
N LEU A 237 -6.31 -0.84 0.45
CA LEU A 237 -7.62 -0.93 -0.20
C LEU A 237 -8.39 0.35 0.12
N ILE A 238 -8.97 1.00 -0.90
CA ILE A 238 -9.84 2.16 -0.76
C ILE A 238 -11.24 1.75 -1.22
N ASP A 239 -12.13 1.48 -0.27
CA ASP A 239 -13.52 1.21 -0.55
C ASP A 239 -14.23 2.52 -0.94
N CYS A 240 -14.78 2.50 -2.14
CA CYS A 240 -15.51 3.58 -2.80
C CYS A 240 -17.00 3.24 -2.95
N SER A 241 -17.51 2.20 -2.27
CA SER A 241 -18.90 1.72 -2.44
C SER A 241 -19.96 2.73 -1.98
N GLU A 242 -19.60 3.64 -1.07
CA GLU A 242 -20.44 4.76 -0.61
C GLU A 242 -20.39 5.99 -1.52
N VAL A 243 -19.48 6.02 -2.50
CA VAL A 243 -19.32 7.14 -3.42
C VAL A 243 -20.50 7.19 -4.38
N THR A 244 -21.11 8.37 -4.53
CA THR A 244 -22.27 8.52 -5.41
C THR A 244 -21.92 8.31 -6.88
N PRO A 245 -22.86 7.85 -7.73
CA PRO A 245 -22.58 7.47 -9.13
C PRO A 245 -21.88 8.55 -9.96
N LYS A 246 -22.22 9.83 -9.74
CA LYS A 246 -21.55 10.97 -10.40
C LYS A 246 -20.04 10.97 -10.15
N TYR A 247 -19.62 10.82 -8.89
CA TYR A 247 -18.20 10.84 -8.53
C TYR A 247 -17.49 9.54 -8.87
N VAL A 248 -18.21 8.41 -8.94
CA VAL A 248 -17.69 7.16 -9.51
C VAL A 248 -17.29 7.37 -10.97
N GLU A 249 -18.10 8.05 -11.78
CA GLU A 249 -17.78 8.38 -13.17
C GLU A 249 -16.61 9.38 -13.28
N GLU A 250 -16.43 10.29 -12.33
CA GLU A 250 -15.29 11.21 -12.27
C GLU A 250 -13.99 10.54 -11.78
N LEU A 251 -14.09 9.44 -11.04
CA LEU A 251 -12.94 8.72 -10.46
C LEU A 251 -12.39 7.65 -11.41
N PHE A 252 -13.24 6.83 -12.00
CA PHE A 252 -12.81 5.61 -12.71
C PHE A 252 -12.91 5.72 -14.23
N GLN A 253 -11.89 5.23 -14.93
CA GLN A 253 -11.96 5.09 -16.38
C GLN A 253 -12.87 3.92 -16.78
N ASN A 254 -13.36 3.95 -18.02
CA ASN A 254 -14.23 2.91 -18.56
C ASN A 254 -13.60 1.51 -18.57
N ASP A 255 -12.26 1.42 -18.58
CA ASP A 255 -11.52 0.15 -18.55
C ASP A 255 -11.54 -0.52 -17.16
N ARG A 256 -11.90 0.22 -16.09
CA ARG A 256 -11.87 -0.22 -14.69
C ARG A 256 -10.50 -0.72 -14.22
N GLU A 257 -9.43 -0.28 -14.88
CA GLU A 257 -8.05 -0.58 -14.49
C GLU A 257 -7.36 0.66 -13.90
N ARG A 258 -7.80 1.85 -14.32
CA ARG A 258 -7.18 3.13 -13.96
C ARG A 258 -8.20 4.11 -13.42
N ILE A 259 -7.71 5.01 -12.58
CA ILE A 259 -8.43 6.22 -12.19
C ILE A 259 -8.09 7.38 -13.16
N PHE A 260 -8.95 8.37 -13.23
CA PHE A 260 -8.67 9.60 -13.98
C PHE A 260 -7.54 10.42 -13.33
N ASN A 261 -6.97 11.35 -14.11
CA ASN A 261 -6.10 12.40 -13.60
C ASN A 261 -6.91 13.69 -13.60
N SER A 262 -7.42 14.05 -12.43
CA SER A 262 -8.23 15.25 -12.19
C SER A 262 -7.94 15.81 -10.79
N THR A 263 -8.33 17.06 -10.54
CA THR A 263 -8.24 17.69 -9.22
C THR A 263 -8.92 16.83 -8.13
N PHE A 264 -10.06 16.21 -8.45
CA PHE A 264 -10.75 15.30 -7.52
C PHE A 264 -9.88 14.10 -7.14
N THR A 265 -9.31 13.41 -8.14
CA THR A 265 -8.42 12.26 -7.89
C THR A 265 -7.13 12.66 -7.18
N ASP A 266 -6.62 13.86 -7.44
CA ASP A 266 -5.39 14.34 -6.79
C ASP A 266 -5.64 14.70 -5.33
N ASN A 267 -6.81 15.26 -5.00
CA ASN A 267 -7.23 15.46 -3.61
C ASN A 267 -7.35 14.12 -2.86
N ILE A 268 -7.94 13.09 -3.47
CA ILE A 268 -7.99 11.72 -2.90
C ILE A 268 -6.58 11.18 -2.65
N LYS A 269 -5.66 11.33 -3.62
CA LYS A 269 -4.27 10.89 -3.46
C LYS A 269 -3.56 11.66 -2.34
N GLU A 270 -3.77 12.96 -2.20
CA GLU A 270 -3.18 13.75 -1.11
C GLU A 270 -3.72 13.32 0.27
N GLU A 271 -5.01 13.06 0.37
CA GLU A 271 -5.64 12.54 1.58
C GLU A 271 -5.04 11.21 2.03
N ILE A 272 -4.91 10.25 1.09
CA ILE A 272 -4.25 8.97 1.36
C ILE A 272 -2.79 9.19 1.80
N ARG A 273 -2.05 10.07 1.12
CA ARG A 273 -0.66 10.37 1.51
C ARG A 273 -0.58 10.94 2.93
N ASP A 274 -1.48 11.84 3.30
CA ASP A 274 -1.47 12.48 4.61
C ASP A 274 -1.79 11.49 5.73
N GLU A 275 -2.74 10.58 5.53
CA GLU A 275 -3.05 9.52 6.49
C GLU A 275 -1.87 8.55 6.64
N LEU A 276 -1.34 8.03 5.53
CA LEU A 276 -0.23 7.08 5.56
C LEU A 276 1.04 7.71 6.17
N ALA A 277 1.35 8.97 5.86
CA ALA A 277 2.51 9.68 6.40
C ALA A 277 2.45 9.88 7.92
N GLN A 278 1.24 9.96 8.48
CA GLN A 278 1.01 10.18 9.91
C GLN A 278 0.82 8.87 10.68
N HIS A 279 0.52 7.77 10.00
CA HIS A 279 0.18 6.48 10.59
C HIS A 279 1.30 5.89 11.48
N GLU A 280 1.01 5.72 12.77
CA GLU A 280 1.98 5.23 13.76
C GLU A 280 2.41 3.79 13.50
N GLY A 281 1.47 2.92 13.10
CA GLY A 281 1.75 1.52 12.78
C GLY A 281 2.71 1.35 11.60
N LEU A 282 2.63 2.22 10.59
CA LEU A 282 3.50 2.13 9.41
C LEU A 282 4.92 2.61 9.72
N LYS A 283 5.06 3.67 10.52
CA LYS A 283 6.35 4.14 11.02
C LYS A 283 7.03 3.07 11.88
N THR A 284 6.26 2.46 12.79
CA THR A 284 6.75 1.36 13.64
C THR A 284 7.15 0.14 12.79
N PHE A 285 6.33 -0.23 11.80
CA PHE A 285 6.64 -1.33 10.89
C PHE A 285 7.91 -1.09 10.09
N GLN A 286 8.08 0.10 9.48
CA GLN A 286 9.32 0.48 8.77
C GLN A 286 10.54 0.44 9.70
N ASN A 287 10.39 0.91 10.94
CA ASN A 287 11.47 0.88 11.92
C ASN A 287 11.87 -0.55 12.32
N ASN A 288 10.90 -1.44 12.52
CA ASN A 288 11.16 -2.84 12.81
C ASN A 288 11.78 -3.57 11.60
N TRP A 289 11.30 -3.28 10.39
CA TRP A 289 11.87 -3.78 9.14
C TRP A 289 13.36 -3.45 9.06
N ARG A 290 13.70 -2.17 9.28
CA ARG A 290 15.07 -1.68 9.32
C ARG A 290 15.90 -2.38 10.39
N ARG A 291 15.38 -2.50 11.62
CA ARG A 291 16.09 -3.20 12.71
C ARG A 291 16.49 -4.62 12.29
N ASN A 292 15.56 -5.36 11.70
CA ASN A 292 15.79 -6.73 11.24
C ASN A 292 16.83 -6.85 10.13
N GLU A 293 16.98 -5.83 9.27
CA GLU A 293 18.00 -5.80 8.23
C GLU A 293 19.38 -5.41 8.78
N ILE A 294 19.43 -4.48 9.74
CA ILE A 294 20.68 -4.03 10.36
C ILE A 294 21.26 -5.08 11.32
N GLU A 295 20.43 -5.79 12.10
CA GLU A 295 20.90 -6.85 13.02
C GLU A 295 21.62 -8.00 12.29
N LYS A 296 21.37 -8.19 10.99
CA LYS A 296 22.08 -9.17 10.15
C LYS A 296 23.52 -8.74 9.81
N ILE A 297 23.87 -7.47 10.01
CA ILE A 297 25.13 -6.87 9.56
C ILE A 297 25.89 -6.37 10.80
N SER A 298 26.50 -7.30 11.53
CA SER A 298 27.38 -6.99 12.65
C SER A 298 28.82 -6.82 12.17
N ASP A 299 29.36 -5.60 12.22
CA ASP A 299 30.59 -5.23 12.97
C ASP A 299 30.92 -3.71 12.82
N THR A 300 30.06 -2.80 13.29
CA THR A 300 30.25 -1.33 13.09
C THR A 300 30.96 -0.61 14.25
N ARG A 301 31.45 -1.33 15.28
CA ARG A 301 32.07 -0.70 16.47
C ARG A 301 33.31 0.12 16.10
N ASN A 302 34.18 -0.40 15.23
CA ASN A 302 35.42 0.28 14.82
C ASN A 302 35.15 1.56 14.01
N PHE A 303 34.11 1.56 13.16
CA PHE A 303 33.73 2.71 12.35
C PHE A 303 33.29 3.90 13.20
N LYS A 304 32.45 3.66 14.21
CA LYS A 304 31.93 4.71 15.09
C LYS A 304 33.06 5.42 15.83
N GLU A 305 34.01 4.65 16.38
CA GLU A 305 35.18 5.21 17.06
C GLU A 305 36.09 6.02 16.12
N LEU A 306 36.34 5.53 14.91
CA LEU A 306 37.16 6.23 13.93
C LEU A 306 36.53 7.57 13.50
N PHE A 307 35.21 7.56 13.31
CA PHE A 307 34.45 8.75 12.95
C PHE A 307 34.42 9.78 14.10
N GLU A 308 34.23 9.33 15.35
CA GLU A 308 34.33 10.20 16.52
C GLU A 308 35.73 10.81 16.67
N LYS A 309 36.79 10.03 16.42
CA LYS A 309 38.18 10.52 16.40
C LYS A 309 38.38 11.60 15.33
N LEU A 310 37.86 11.38 14.12
CA LEU A 310 37.95 12.37 13.02
C LEU A 310 37.28 13.69 13.38
N PHE A 311 36.08 13.63 13.98
CA PHE A 311 35.33 14.82 14.40
C PHE A 311 35.97 15.55 15.57
N LYS A 312 36.58 14.82 16.51
CA LYS A 312 37.39 15.43 17.57
C LYS A 312 38.62 16.14 17.01
N ALA A 313 39.29 15.54 16.02
CA ALA A 313 40.47 16.11 15.38
C ALA A 313 40.13 17.33 14.49
N ASN A 314 38.92 17.38 13.91
CA ASN A 314 38.51 18.42 12.95
C ASN A 314 37.19 19.11 13.36
N PRO A 315 37.24 20.09 14.30
CA PRO A 315 36.05 20.80 14.76
C PRO A 315 35.34 21.61 13.66
N GLN A 316 36.07 22.13 12.68
CA GLN A 316 35.49 22.89 11.57
C GLN A 316 34.67 22.01 10.63
N LEU A 317 35.18 20.80 10.32
CA LEU A 317 34.45 19.78 9.56
C LEU A 317 33.15 19.40 10.26
N THR A 318 33.20 19.23 11.58
CA THR A 318 32.02 18.93 12.40
C THR A 318 30.97 20.05 12.31
N ARG A 319 31.39 21.32 12.38
CA ARG A 319 30.46 22.46 12.28
C ARG A 319 29.80 22.55 10.90
N HIS A 320 30.54 22.22 9.85
CA HIS A 320 30.02 22.24 8.48
C HIS A 320 29.07 21.07 8.20
N LEU A 321 29.36 19.86 8.69
CA LEU A 321 28.56 18.66 8.43
C LEU A 321 27.31 18.51 9.31
N LEU A 322 27.30 19.07 10.52
CA LEU A 322 26.21 18.88 11.51
C LEU A 322 25.27 20.10 11.64
N GLN A 323 25.42 21.14 10.82
CA GLN A 323 24.45 22.22 10.74
C GLN A 323 23.23 21.75 9.94
N GLY A 324 22.16 21.35 10.64
CA GLY A 324 20.85 21.10 10.03
C GLY A 324 20.52 19.65 9.68
N ILE A 325 21.50 18.75 9.62
CA ILE A 325 21.24 17.31 9.38
C ILE A 325 20.97 16.60 10.70
N ARG A 326 19.70 16.27 10.95
CA ARG A 326 19.34 15.21 11.91
C ARG A 326 19.56 13.86 11.27
N ILE A 327 20.78 13.35 11.37
CA ILE A 327 21.01 11.91 11.32
C ILE A 327 20.52 11.43 12.69
N ASN A 328 19.71 10.38 12.80
CA ASN A 328 19.54 9.72 14.10
C ASN A 328 20.32 8.42 14.03
N ASN A 329 20.95 8.00 15.13
CA ASN A 329 21.55 6.69 15.25
C ASN A 329 20.47 5.64 14.94
N PRO A 330 20.63 4.83 13.87
CA PRO A 330 19.64 3.84 13.53
C PRO A 330 19.54 2.72 14.57
N PHE A 331 20.41 2.67 15.57
CA PHE A 331 20.29 1.78 16.73
C PHE A 331 19.66 2.43 17.96
N ASP A 332 19.45 3.75 17.98
CA ASP A 332 18.71 4.43 19.04
C ASP A 332 17.20 4.33 18.77
N PHE A 333 16.75 3.09 18.70
CA PHE A 333 15.34 2.79 18.73
C PHE A 333 14.91 2.87 20.20
N GLY A 334 14.48 4.06 20.64
CA GLY A 334 14.07 4.31 22.02
C GLY A 334 13.42 3.08 22.65
N LYS A 335 13.98 2.61 23.77
CA LYS A 335 13.55 1.40 24.50
C LYS A 335 12.17 1.59 25.13
N HIS A 336 11.16 1.79 24.31
CA HIS A 336 9.76 1.74 24.72
C HIS A 336 9.15 0.53 24.06
N GLN A 337 9.30 -0.61 24.74
CA GLN A 337 8.29 -1.65 24.62
C GLN A 337 7.02 -1.05 25.21
N GLU A 338 6.20 -0.41 24.37
CA GLU A 338 4.81 -0.20 24.75
C GLU A 338 4.20 -1.59 25.01
N PRO A 339 3.40 -1.75 26.07
CA PRO A 339 2.75 -3.02 26.35
C PRO A 339 1.94 -3.47 25.14
N GLU A 340 1.85 -4.78 24.94
CA GLU A 340 1.08 -5.35 23.84
C GLU A 340 -0.39 -4.95 23.94
N TYR A 341 -0.90 -4.30 22.90
CA TYR A 341 -2.30 -3.92 22.81
C TYR A 341 -3.15 -5.15 22.52
N ILE A 342 -4.16 -5.39 23.37
CA ILE A 342 -5.09 -6.51 23.25
C ILE A 342 -6.44 -5.94 22.85
N ALA A 343 -6.80 -6.11 21.58
CA ALA A 343 -8.10 -5.70 21.06
C ALA A 343 -9.20 -6.71 21.43
N LYS A 344 -10.44 -6.23 21.53
CA LYS A 344 -11.64 -7.06 21.60
C LYS A 344 -12.41 -6.97 20.29
N ASN A 345 -13.05 -8.05 19.86
CA ASN A 345 -13.79 -8.07 18.59
C ASN A 345 -14.84 -6.94 18.50
N PHE A 346 -15.61 -6.72 19.56
CA PHE A 346 -16.45 -5.54 19.70
C PHE A 346 -15.86 -4.68 20.82
N PRO A 347 -15.72 -3.36 20.61
CA PRO A 347 -15.23 -2.48 21.66
C PRO A 347 -16.18 -2.49 22.85
N THR A 348 -15.61 -2.40 24.05
CA THR A 348 -16.39 -2.22 25.28
C THR A 348 -16.45 -0.76 25.72
N PHE A 349 -15.60 0.09 25.14
CA PHE A 349 -15.63 1.53 25.35
C PHE A 349 -15.09 2.27 24.12
N PHE A 350 -15.55 3.50 23.94
CA PHE A 350 -15.01 4.46 23.00
C PHE A 350 -15.13 5.86 23.61
N GLU A 351 -14.03 6.36 24.19
CA GLU A 351 -14.08 7.52 25.09
C GLU A 351 -13.06 8.59 24.72
N LEU A 352 -13.37 9.85 25.04
CA LEU A 352 -12.43 10.96 24.88
C LEU A 352 -11.23 10.80 25.83
N LYS A 353 -10.01 10.86 25.28
CA LYS A 353 -8.79 10.81 26.10
C LYS A 353 -8.67 12.03 27.04
N ASN A 354 -9.15 13.18 26.58
CA ASN A 354 -9.25 14.40 27.39
C ASN A 354 -10.68 14.93 27.27
N PRO A 355 -11.43 15.07 28.37
CA PRO A 355 -12.75 15.68 28.33
C PRO A 355 -12.64 17.17 28.02
N HIS A 356 -13.48 17.66 27.13
CA HIS A 356 -13.55 19.07 26.74
C HIS A 356 -14.97 19.60 26.94
N PRO A 357 -15.41 19.79 28.20
CA PRO A 357 -16.77 20.23 28.52
C PRO A 357 -16.99 21.70 28.15
N LYS A 358 -18.25 22.14 28.09
CA LYS A 358 -18.63 23.53 27.73
C LYS A 358 -17.97 24.61 28.60
N ASN A 359 -17.74 24.32 29.88
CA ASN A 359 -17.08 25.24 30.81
C ASN A 359 -15.55 25.28 30.68
N ASN A 360 -14.94 24.29 30.02
CA ASN A 360 -13.51 24.23 29.74
C ASN A 360 -13.26 23.66 28.33
N PRO A 361 -13.67 24.40 27.28
CA PRO A 361 -13.54 23.95 25.90
C PRO A 361 -12.08 23.94 25.47
N ARG A 362 -11.73 23.08 24.52
CA ARG A 362 -10.38 23.06 23.96
C ARG A 362 -10.19 24.24 23.01
N SER A 363 -9.13 25.02 23.22
CA SER A 363 -8.78 26.10 22.30
C SER A 363 -8.29 25.57 20.95
N VAL A 364 -8.78 26.16 19.86
CA VAL A 364 -8.42 25.88 18.47
C VAL A 364 -8.15 27.20 17.77
N GLU A 365 -7.01 27.33 17.11
CA GLU A 365 -6.66 28.55 16.40
C GLU A 365 -7.44 28.70 15.09
N VAL A 366 -7.72 29.95 14.70
CA VAL A 366 -8.38 30.26 13.42
C VAL A 366 -7.65 29.59 12.25
N GLY A 367 -8.41 28.88 11.41
CA GLY A 367 -7.90 28.19 10.22
C GLY A 367 -7.21 26.85 10.48
N ARG A 368 -7.13 26.37 11.72
CA ARG A 368 -6.62 25.03 12.05
C ARG A 368 -7.74 23.98 12.00
N ASN A 369 -7.42 22.81 11.46
CA ASN A 369 -8.26 21.61 11.59
C ASN A 369 -7.98 20.95 12.95
N PRO A 370 -8.95 20.93 13.89
CA PRO A 370 -8.72 20.33 15.20
C PRO A 370 -8.63 18.81 15.12
N ARG A 371 -7.80 18.22 16.00
CA ARG A 371 -7.61 16.77 16.12
C ARG A 371 -7.99 16.31 17.52
N ILE A 372 -9.08 15.58 17.65
CA ILE A 372 -9.62 15.04 18.91
C ILE A 372 -9.11 13.61 19.10
N LEU A 373 -8.73 13.25 20.32
CA LEU A 373 -8.14 11.95 20.64
C LEU A 373 -9.11 11.11 21.46
N PHE A 374 -9.28 9.87 21.04
CA PHE A 374 -10.12 8.86 21.69
C PHE A 374 -9.28 7.67 22.13
N ALA A 375 -9.77 6.99 23.16
CA ALA A 375 -9.28 5.71 23.64
C ALA A 375 -10.37 4.65 23.44
N THR A 376 -9.99 3.46 22.98
CA THR A 376 -10.88 2.31 22.80
C THR A 376 -10.07 1.01 22.88
N ASP A 377 -10.76 -0.12 23.08
CA ASP A 377 -10.23 -1.48 22.92
C ASP A 377 -10.63 -2.13 21.57
N ALA A 378 -11.17 -1.34 20.64
CA ALA A 378 -11.47 -1.78 19.27
C ALA A 378 -10.22 -2.29 18.51
N PRO A 379 -10.36 -3.27 17.61
CA PRO A 379 -9.27 -3.66 16.73
C PRO A 379 -8.98 -2.55 15.72
N ASN A 380 -7.79 -2.58 15.11
CA ASN A 380 -7.38 -1.54 14.16
C ASN A 380 -8.21 -1.56 12.85
N ASP A 381 -8.83 -2.70 12.54
CA ASP A 381 -9.73 -2.92 11.40
C ASP A 381 -11.22 -2.84 11.75
N TYR A 382 -11.56 -2.26 12.91
CA TYR A 382 -12.94 -2.25 13.44
C TYR A 382 -13.97 -1.68 12.49
N LEU A 383 -13.62 -0.59 11.79
CA LEU A 383 -14.55 0.08 10.91
C LEU A 383 -14.64 -0.62 9.56
N SER A 384 -13.58 -1.28 9.08
CA SER A 384 -13.49 -1.83 7.71
C SER A 384 -13.45 -3.33 7.56
N ARG A 385 -13.52 -4.10 8.64
CA ARG A 385 -13.63 -5.55 8.56
C ARG A 385 -14.85 -6.00 7.73
N ALA A 386 -14.71 -7.15 7.09
CA ALA A 386 -15.74 -7.72 6.21
C ALA A 386 -17.00 -8.13 7.00
N GLU A 387 -16.81 -8.70 8.19
CA GLU A 387 -17.91 -9.14 9.05
C GLU A 387 -18.22 -8.13 10.15
N ASN A 388 -19.48 -7.70 10.21
CA ASN A 388 -20.01 -6.84 11.28
C ASN A 388 -19.15 -5.57 11.53
N PRO A 389 -18.83 -4.77 10.49
CA PRO A 389 -18.07 -3.53 10.67
C PRO A 389 -18.81 -2.56 11.62
N GLY A 390 -18.03 -1.80 12.40
CA GLY A 390 -18.57 -0.65 13.11
C GLY A 390 -18.81 0.52 12.15
N ASP A 391 -19.65 1.47 12.57
CA ASP A 391 -19.85 2.75 11.90
C ASP A 391 -19.75 3.91 12.90
N PHE A 392 -19.55 5.12 12.38
CA PHE A 392 -19.57 6.32 13.19
C PHE A 392 -20.31 7.45 12.50
N ARG A 393 -20.88 8.34 13.30
CA ARG A 393 -21.49 9.59 12.84
C ARG A 393 -20.97 10.76 13.66
N VAL A 394 -20.79 11.89 13.01
CA VAL A 394 -20.34 13.13 13.63
C VAL A 394 -21.40 14.19 13.43
N PHE A 395 -21.79 14.84 14.52
CA PHE A 395 -22.79 15.90 14.55
C PHE A 395 -22.16 17.19 15.03
N SER A 396 -22.48 18.30 14.36
CA SER A 396 -22.30 19.67 14.85
C SER A 396 -23.64 20.24 15.34
N GLU A 397 -23.68 21.51 15.75
CA GLU A 397 -24.96 22.19 16.05
C GLU A 397 -25.89 22.29 14.82
N GLU A 398 -25.33 22.30 13.60
CA GLU A 398 -26.09 22.40 12.35
C GLU A 398 -26.67 21.06 11.85
N GLY A 399 -26.20 19.93 12.41
CA GLY A 399 -26.66 18.59 12.03
C GLY A 399 -25.52 17.60 11.81
N GLU A 400 -25.78 16.54 11.04
CA GLU A 400 -24.77 15.53 10.73
C GLU A 400 -23.76 16.05 9.70
N ILE A 401 -22.48 15.93 10.03
CA ILE A 401 -21.33 16.36 9.22
C ILE A 401 -20.38 15.22 8.86
N THR A 402 -20.76 13.97 9.09
CA THR A 402 -19.91 12.77 8.90
C THR A 402 -19.20 12.76 7.54
N SER A 403 -19.90 13.15 6.48
CA SER A 403 -19.38 13.17 5.11
C SER A 403 -18.68 14.49 4.72
N TYR A 404 -18.55 15.48 5.60
CA TYR A 404 -17.97 16.77 5.24
C TYR A 404 -16.46 16.67 5.03
N ASP A 405 -15.94 17.45 4.07
CA ASP A 405 -14.51 17.52 3.81
C ASP A 405 -13.75 17.96 5.07
N GLY A 406 -12.61 17.32 5.33
CA GLY A 406 -11.81 17.55 6.54
C GLY A 406 -12.23 16.72 7.75
N VAL A 407 -13.40 16.07 7.73
CA VAL A 407 -13.74 15.02 8.70
C VAL A 407 -12.96 13.76 8.35
N LYS A 408 -12.13 13.29 9.29
CA LYS A 408 -11.32 12.07 9.13
C LYS A 408 -11.26 11.30 10.43
N LEU A 409 -11.30 9.98 10.37
CA LEU A 409 -11.17 9.13 11.54
C LEU A 409 -10.16 8.02 11.25
N SER A 410 -9.12 7.92 12.06
CA SER A 410 -8.15 6.82 11.96
C SER A 410 -7.56 6.51 13.32
N GLY A 411 -7.10 5.27 13.50
CA GLY A 411 -6.65 4.78 14.79
C GLY A 411 -5.52 3.78 14.70
N TRP A 412 -4.77 3.65 15.79
CA TRP A 412 -3.77 2.61 15.94
C TRP A 412 -3.67 2.20 17.41
N ASN A 413 -3.82 0.91 17.67
CA ASN A 413 -3.70 0.27 18.98
C ASN A 413 -4.47 1.03 20.07
N GLY A 414 -5.77 1.24 19.84
CA GLY A 414 -6.68 1.87 20.79
C GLY A 414 -6.56 3.39 20.88
N LYS A 415 -5.62 4.02 20.20
CA LYS A 415 -5.50 5.49 20.10
C LYS A 415 -6.13 5.95 18.79
N TRP A 416 -7.34 6.49 18.85
CA TRP A 416 -8.09 6.94 17.68
C TRP A 416 -8.10 8.47 17.60
N HIS A 417 -8.12 9.01 16.39
CA HIS A 417 -8.13 10.45 16.18
C HIS A 417 -9.16 10.88 15.15
N LEU A 418 -10.04 11.79 15.59
CA LEU A 418 -10.97 12.50 14.73
C LEU A 418 -10.36 13.83 14.33
N ARG A 419 -10.22 14.07 13.04
CA ARG A 419 -9.98 15.42 12.50
C ARG A 419 -11.32 16.01 12.08
N LEU A 420 -11.48 17.30 12.31
CA LEU A 420 -12.65 18.07 11.88
C LEU A 420 -12.20 19.23 10.97
N PRO A 421 -13.07 19.73 10.09
CA PRO A 421 -12.80 20.95 9.35
C PRO A 421 -12.64 22.16 10.26
N ALA A 422 -11.90 23.16 9.81
CA ALA A 422 -11.83 24.45 10.47
C ALA A 422 -13.23 25.12 10.48
N SER A 423 -13.66 25.59 11.65
CA SER A 423 -14.91 26.34 11.82
C SER A 423 -14.63 27.80 12.18
N LYS A 424 -15.58 28.68 11.86
CA LYS A 424 -15.56 30.12 12.19
C LYS A 424 -16.30 30.45 13.48
N GLU A 425 -16.98 29.47 14.08
CA GLU A 425 -17.76 29.67 15.30
C GLU A 425 -16.86 29.80 16.53
N LYS A 426 -17.22 30.73 17.42
CA LYS A 426 -16.45 31.02 18.63
C LYS A 426 -16.45 29.85 19.63
N ILE A 427 -17.60 29.21 19.81
CA ILE A 427 -17.78 28.00 20.61
C ILE A 427 -18.40 26.99 19.65
N GLN A 428 -17.84 25.79 19.57
CA GLN A 428 -18.31 24.72 18.70
C GLN A 428 -18.67 23.53 19.56
N HIS A 429 -19.85 22.96 19.36
CA HIS A 429 -20.29 21.74 20.00
C HIS A 429 -20.31 20.60 18.99
N TYR A 430 -19.67 19.48 19.35
CA TYR A 430 -19.69 18.27 18.53
C TYR A 430 -20.11 17.07 19.36
N ARG A 431 -20.85 16.17 18.71
CA ARG A 431 -21.20 14.84 19.22
C ARG A 431 -20.75 13.79 18.22
N ILE A 432 -20.03 12.77 18.67
CA ILE A 432 -19.71 11.58 17.88
C ILE A 432 -20.50 10.39 18.44
N GLN A 433 -21.06 9.61 17.53
CA GLN A 433 -21.68 8.32 17.81
C GLN A 433 -20.85 7.23 17.13
N VAL A 434 -20.55 6.15 17.85
CA VAL A 434 -19.90 4.94 17.29
C VAL A 434 -20.77 3.74 17.64
N GLU A 435 -21.14 2.94 16.64
CA GLU A 435 -22.05 1.81 16.82
C GLU A 435 -21.63 0.58 16.02
N ASP A 436 -22.10 -0.58 16.46
CA ASP A 436 -22.01 -1.85 15.75
C ASP A 436 -23.21 -2.74 16.08
N ILE A 437 -23.29 -3.91 15.44
CA ILE A 437 -24.37 -4.87 15.63
C ILE A 437 -24.53 -5.40 17.06
N SER A 438 -23.49 -5.31 17.90
CA SER A 438 -23.52 -5.79 19.28
C SER A 438 -23.99 -4.71 20.28
N SER A 439 -23.99 -3.45 19.85
CA SER A 439 -24.32 -2.30 20.67
C SER A 439 -25.84 -2.11 20.75
N VAL A 440 -26.40 -2.08 21.95
CA VAL A 440 -27.83 -1.72 22.16
C VAL A 440 -28.04 -0.22 21.96
N ASP A 441 -27.13 0.56 22.52
CA ASP A 441 -27.03 2.01 22.36
C ASP A 441 -25.64 2.35 21.79
N PRO A 442 -25.52 3.37 20.91
CA PRO A 442 -24.24 3.81 20.40
C PRO A 442 -23.35 4.37 21.51
N PHE A 443 -22.03 4.21 21.38
CA PHE A 443 -21.08 4.98 22.18
C PHE A 443 -21.19 6.45 21.80
N GLU A 444 -21.56 7.30 22.74
CA GLU A 444 -21.68 8.74 22.53
C GLU A 444 -20.59 9.52 23.25
N CYS A 445 -19.95 10.45 22.55
CA CYS A 445 -19.00 11.39 23.13
C CYS A 445 -19.32 12.81 22.67
N GLU A 446 -19.43 13.73 23.63
CA GLU A 446 -19.63 15.16 23.38
C GLU A 446 -18.41 15.97 23.80
N PHE A 447 -18.07 16.99 23.01
CA PHE A 447 -16.96 17.89 23.31
C PHE A 447 -17.17 19.29 22.72
N TYR A 448 -16.50 20.25 23.34
CA TYR A 448 -16.58 21.67 23.00
C TYR A 448 -15.21 22.21 22.61
N LEU A 449 -15.18 22.97 21.50
CA LEU A 449 -14.00 23.68 21.03
C LEU A 449 -14.23 25.19 21.11
N GLN A 450 -13.17 25.95 21.39
CA GLN A 450 -13.22 27.41 21.43
C GLN A 450 -12.23 28.01 20.43
N LEU A 451 -12.74 28.82 19.51
CA LEU A 451 -11.91 29.50 18.52
C LEU A 451 -11.11 30.62 19.18
N VAL A 452 -9.80 30.62 18.97
CA VAL A 452 -8.87 31.64 19.46
C VAL A 452 -8.06 32.19 18.30
N GLU A 453 -7.62 33.45 18.42
CA GLU A 453 -6.71 34.03 17.44
C GLU A 453 -5.41 33.22 17.34
N PRO A 454 -4.79 33.16 16.14
CA PRO A 454 -3.51 32.50 15.97
C PRO A 454 -2.50 33.11 16.95
N LYS A 455 -1.92 32.28 17.82
CA LYS A 455 -0.80 32.75 18.62
C LYS A 455 0.44 32.69 17.74
N GLU A 456 1.29 33.72 17.80
CA GLU A 456 2.67 33.54 17.37
C GLU A 456 3.27 32.49 18.28
N HIS A 457 3.26 31.24 17.82
CA HIS A 457 4.13 30.24 18.38
C HIS A 457 5.53 30.73 18.07
N PRO A 458 6.36 31.12 19.07
CA PRO A 458 7.78 31.26 18.80
C PRO A 458 8.16 29.95 18.14
N ARG A 459 8.72 30.02 16.91
CA ARG A 459 9.31 28.84 16.28
C ARG A 459 10.13 28.22 17.38
N SER A 460 9.70 27.06 17.87
CA SER A 460 10.40 26.44 18.99
C SER A 460 11.84 26.41 18.52
N PRO A 461 12.78 27.07 19.24
CA PRO A 461 14.17 26.99 18.83
C PRO A 461 14.42 25.51 18.63
N PRO A 462 14.97 25.10 17.46
CA PRO A 462 15.12 23.69 17.14
C PRO A 462 15.63 23.02 18.40
N LYS A 463 14.83 22.09 18.98
CA LYS A 463 15.16 21.47 20.27
C LYS A 463 16.66 21.24 20.25
N PRO A 464 17.43 21.83 21.19
CA PRO A 464 18.88 21.65 21.19
C PRO A 464 19.11 20.15 21.02
N PRO A 465 19.99 19.74 20.08
CA PRO A 465 20.22 18.33 19.85
C PRO A 465 20.41 17.70 21.22
N SER A 466 19.57 16.71 21.51
CA SER A 466 19.68 15.91 22.72
C SER A 466 21.17 15.60 22.89
N SER A 467 21.74 15.90 24.05
CA SER A 467 23.16 15.67 24.33
C SER A 467 23.56 14.18 24.27
N SER A 468 22.63 13.29 23.91
CA SER A 468 22.90 11.94 23.46
C SER A 468 23.60 11.99 22.10
N GLN A 469 24.94 11.97 22.16
CA GLN A 469 25.84 11.41 21.15
C GLN A 469 25.53 11.79 19.69
N LYS A 470 26.26 12.81 19.16
CA LYS A 470 26.29 13.18 17.74
C LYS A 470 25.98 11.97 16.85
N ASP A 471 24.78 11.95 16.30
CA ASP A 471 24.26 10.79 15.60
C ASP A 471 25.04 10.60 14.29
N LEU A 472 25.78 9.50 14.23
CA LEU A 472 26.64 9.16 13.11
C LEU A 472 25.84 8.38 12.06
N PRO A 473 26.09 8.60 10.76
CA PRO A 473 25.44 7.80 9.73
C PRO A 473 25.90 6.35 9.88
N ASN A 474 24.96 5.43 10.04
CA ASN A 474 25.31 4.02 9.99
C ASN A 474 25.46 3.60 8.54
N ILE A 475 26.62 3.03 8.23
CA ILE A 475 26.88 2.46 6.92
C ILE A 475 26.56 0.98 6.97
N ILE A 476 25.64 0.58 6.11
CA ILE A 476 25.26 -0.80 5.86
C ILE A 476 26.06 -1.28 4.65
N GLU A 477 26.89 -2.31 4.84
CA GLU A 477 27.67 -2.88 3.75
C GLU A 477 26.80 -3.75 2.84
N ILE A 478 26.84 -3.47 1.54
CA ILE A 478 26.22 -4.26 0.49
C ILE A 478 27.29 -5.01 -0.29
N ARG A 479 27.01 -6.29 -0.56
CA ARG A 479 27.82 -7.17 -1.42
C ARG A 479 27.02 -7.60 -2.65
N LYS A 480 27.70 -8.26 -3.58
CA LYS A 480 27.17 -8.64 -4.89
C LYS A 480 25.87 -9.46 -4.84
N ASP A 481 25.69 -10.28 -3.82
CA ASP A 481 24.47 -11.07 -3.58
C ASP A 481 23.21 -10.22 -3.35
N LYS A 482 23.39 -8.95 -2.99
CA LYS A 482 22.31 -8.00 -2.69
C LYS A 482 22.03 -6.98 -3.79
N PHE A 483 22.72 -7.06 -4.93
CA PHE A 483 22.59 -6.04 -6.00
C PHE A 483 21.19 -5.97 -6.60
N GLU A 484 20.53 -7.12 -6.78
CA GLU A 484 19.16 -7.16 -7.30
C GLU A 484 18.16 -6.52 -6.32
N GLU A 485 18.33 -6.76 -5.01
CA GLU A 485 17.47 -6.22 -3.95
C GLU A 485 17.52 -4.69 -3.91
N TYR A 486 18.72 -4.11 -3.98
CA TYR A 486 18.93 -2.65 -3.92
C TYR A 486 18.96 -1.96 -5.29
N LYS A 487 18.75 -2.72 -6.38
CA LYS A 487 18.77 -2.23 -7.78
C LYS A 487 20.03 -1.44 -8.13
N ILE A 488 21.20 -2.01 -7.82
CA ILE A 488 22.51 -1.42 -8.12
C ILE A 488 23.39 -2.32 -8.96
N ASP A 489 24.44 -1.72 -9.53
CA ASP A 489 25.50 -2.40 -10.26
C ASP A 489 26.88 -2.25 -9.57
N GLN A 490 27.89 -2.91 -10.15
CA GLN A 490 29.27 -2.88 -9.67
C GLN A 490 29.94 -1.49 -9.71
N LYS A 491 29.35 -0.50 -10.38
CA LYS A 491 29.89 0.87 -10.48
C LYS A 491 29.27 1.80 -9.44
N ASP A 492 28.07 1.49 -8.95
CA ASP A 492 27.43 2.25 -7.88
C ASP A 492 28.22 2.11 -6.58
N MET A 493 28.38 3.23 -5.85
CA MET A 493 29.16 3.28 -4.61
C MET A 493 28.27 3.36 -3.37
N LEU A 494 27.50 4.45 -3.26
CA LEU A 494 26.69 4.75 -2.09
C LEU A 494 25.25 4.98 -2.51
N ILE A 495 24.34 4.33 -1.81
CA ILE A 495 22.91 4.60 -1.89
C ILE A 495 22.47 5.11 -0.53
N ILE A 496 21.46 5.97 -0.52
CA ILE A 496 20.81 6.38 0.72
C ILE A 496 19.31 6.11 0.65
N GLU A 497 18.72 5.80 1.80
CA GLU A 497 17.29 5.68 1.97
C GLU A 497 16.84 6.62 3.07
N GLU A 498 15.98 7.57 2.71
CA GLU A 498 15.31 8.44 3.67
C GLU A 498 14.00 7.77 4.10
N ASN A 499 13.79 7.65 5.42
CA ASN A 499 12.62 7.01 6.01
C ASN A 499 11.56 8.04 6.42
N GLN A 500 10.37 7.58 6.79
CA GLN A 500 9.26 8.46 7.17
C GLN A 500 9.54 9.30 8.43
N ASP A 501 10.40 8.81 9.33
CA ASP A 501 10.85 9.54 10.51
C ASP A 501 12.02 10.51 10.23
N ASN A 502 12.33 10.74 8.95
CA ASN A 502 13.44 11.53 8.43
C ASN A 502 14.83 10.97 8.74
N THR A 503 14.93 9.73 9.21
CA THR A 503 16.22 9.06 9.34
C THR A 503 16.75 8.66 7.97
N ILE A 504 18.08 8.71 7.80
CA ILE A 504 18.74 8.33 6.55
C ILE A 504 19.67 7.16 6.82
N ASN A 505 19.48 6.06 6.07
CA ASN A 505 20.40 4.92 6.09
C ASN A 505 21.36 5.02 4.91
N PHE A 506 22.61 4.65 5.14
CA PHE A 506 23.66 4.62 4.10
C PHE A 506 23.92 3.18 3.73
N PHE A 507 23.92 2.88 2.44
CA PHE A 507 24.21 1.56 1.92
C PHE A 507 25.42 1.64 0.99
N LEU A 508 26.51 1.00 1.41
CA LEU A 508 27.80 1.10 0.74
C LEU A 508 28.12 -0.19 0.01
N ASN A 509 28.34 -0.10 -1.30
CA ASN A 509 28.81 -1.20 -2.10
C ASN A 509 30.29 -1.49 -1.81
N MET A 510 30.55 -2.60 -1.11
CA MET A 510 31.90 -3.08 -0.81
C MET A 510 32.53 -3.83 -1.99
N ASP A 511 31.71 -4.32 -2.92
CA ASP A 511 32.12 -5.01 -4.14
C ASP A 511 32.15 -4.06 -5.36
N ASN A 512 32.45 -2.77 -5.11
CA ASN A 512 32.58 -1.79 -6.18
C ASN A 512 33.80 -2.10 -7.07
N LEU A 513 33.60 -2.08 -8.39
CA LEU A 513 34.60 -2.42 -9.40
C LEU A 513 35.91 -1.64 -9.23
N TYR A 514 35.81 -0.33 -8.99
CA TYR A 514 36.98 0.56 -8.92
C TYR A 514 37.72 0.39 -7.61
N VAL A 515 36.99 0.27 -6.50
CA VAL A 515 37.57 0.00 -5.17
C VAL A 515 38.27 -1.36 -5.15
N LEU A 516 37.63 -2.41 -5.67
CA LEU A 516 38.24 -3.74 -5.77
C LEU A 516 39.49 -3.74 -6.64
N ASN A 517 39.48 -3.02 -7.77
CA ASN A 517 40.66 -2.89 -8.62
C ASN A 517 41.82 -2.19 -7.91
N TYR A 518 41.55 -1.15 -7.12
CA TYR A 518 42.56 -0.49 -6.30
C TYR A 518 43.13 -1.44 -5.24
N LEU A 519 42.27 -2.19 -4.54
CA LEU A 519 42.66 -3.11 -3.48
C LEU A 519 43.46 -4.33 -3.97
N LYS A 520 43.40 -4.71 -5.26
CA LYS A 520 44.16 -5.86 -5.80
C LYS A 520 45.66 -5.75 -5.56
N ASN A 521 46.19 -4.54 -5.52
CA ASN A 521 47.63 -4.27 -5.40
C ASN A 521 48.10 -4.08 -3.95
N ILE A 522 47.18 -4.15 -2.99
CA ILE A 522 47.42 -3.91 -1.56
C ILE A 522 47.12 -5.19 -0.79
N LYS A 523 47.95 -5.58 0.18
CA LYS A 523 47.80 -6.84 0.92
C LYS A 523 47.81 -6.63 2.43
N GLY A 524 47.24 -7.61 3.14
CA GLY A 524 47.27 -7.66 4.61
C GLY A 524 46.56 -6.47 5.26
N THR A 525 47.13 -5.99 6.37
CA THR A 525 46.59 -4.91 7.20
C THR A 525 46.35 -3.60 6.45
N GLU A 526 47.13 -3.33 5.39
CA GLU A 526 46.98 -2.13 4.59
C GLU A 526 45.68 -2.14 3.76
N ALA A 527 45.27 -3.32 3.27
CA ALA A 527 44.03 -3.47 2.51
C ALA A 527 42.80 -3.28 3.40
N ASP A 528 42.86 -3.73 4.66
CA ASP A 528 41.77 -3.53 5.62
C ASP A 528 41.67 -2.06 6.05
N LEU A 529 42.81 -1.38 6.23
CA LEU A 529 42.83 0.06 6.48
C LEU A 529 42.24 0.85 5.29
N ALA A 530 42.53 0.44 4.05
CA ALA A 530 41.94 1.05 2.85
C ALA A 530 40.41 0.87 2.80
N LYS A 531 39.87 -0.29 3.20
CA LYS A 531 38.42 -0.51 3.30
C LYS A 531 37.77 0.38 4.36
N GLU A 532 38.40 0.56 5.53
CA GLU A 532 37.88 1.44 6.57
C GLU A 532 37.91 2.92 6.16
N GLN A 533 38.99 3.36 5.50
CA GLN A 533 39.06 4.71 4.92
C GLN A 533 38.03 4.93 3.82
N TYR A 534 37.77 3.92 2.98
CA TYR A 534 36.72 3.94 1.99
C TYR A 534 35.34 4.18 2.64
N LYS A 535 34.99 3.37 3.65
CA LYS A 535 33.76 3.53 4.43
C LYS A 535 33.63 4.94 5.01
N LEU A 536 34.66 5.40 5.73
CA LEU A 536 34.68 6.72 6.37
C LEU A 536 34.47 7.85 5.37
N SER A 537 35.21 7.81 4.26
CA SER A 537 35.15 8.83 3.22
C SER A 537 33.77 8.87 2.55
N MET A 538 33.14 7.71 2.33
CA MET A 538 31.80 7.65 1.73
C MET A 538 30.71 8.16 2.65
N ALA A 539 30.78 7.89 3.96
CA ALA A 539 29.85 8.54 4.88
C ALA A 539 29.98 10.06 4.84
N ILE A 540 31.20 10.61 4.87
CA ILE A 540 31.41 12.05 4.82
C ILE A 540 30.88 12.64 3.51
N ILE A 541 31.25 12.05 2.37
CA ILE A 541 30.79 12.51 1.05
C ILE A 541 29.26 12.44 0.96
N GLY A 542 28.64 11.35 1.42
CA GLY A 542 27.18 11.25 1.44
C GLY A 542 26.53 12.31 2.31
N LEU A 543 27.09 12.64 3.47
CA LEU A 543 26.60 13.74 4.31
C LEU A 543 26.70 15.10 3.62
N VAL A 544 27.83 15.40 2.98
CA VAL A 544 28.01 16.64 2.21
C VAL A 544 26.99 16.73 1.07
N LEU A 545 26.77 15.62 0.34
CA LEU A 545 25.81 15.60 -0.75
C LEU A 545 24.37 15.78 -0.26
N ILE A 546 24.00 15.18 0.86
CA ILE A 546 22.69 15.37 1.50
C ILE A 546 22.50 16.83 1.92
N ASP A 547 23.50 17.42 2.56
CA ASP A 547 23.45 18.81 3.01
C ASP A 547 23.29 19.77 1.84
N ASN A 548 24.15 19.63 0.81
CA ASN A 548 24.07 20.42 -0.40
C ASN A 548 22.69 20.30 -1.05
N TYR A 549 22.15 19.09 -1.20
CA TYR A 549 20.82 18.89 -1.77
C TYR A 549 19.73 19.59 -0.96
N LYS A 550 19.80 19.55 0.37
CA LYS A 550 18.81 20.18 1.26
C LYS A 550 18.95 21.70 1.34
N ASN A 551 20.16 22.24 1.18
CA ASN A 551 20.45 23.68 1.26
C ASN A 551 20.25 24.40 -0.09
N ASP A 552 20.53 23.77 -1.22
CA ASP A 552 20.31 24.36 -2.56
C ASP A 552 18.82 24.56 -2.88
N THR A 553 17.91 23.87 -2.18
CA THR A 553 16.57 23.64 -2.71
C THR A 553 15.50 24.65 -2.34
N GLY A 554 15.65 25.52 -1.34
CA GLY A 554 14.68 26.61 -1.08
C GLY A 554 13.18 26.23 -1.26
N ASN A 555 12.77 25.04 -0.80
CA ASN A 555 11.43 24.44 -0.97
C ASN A 555 10.93 24.19 -2.42
N LYS A 556 11.79 24.11 -3.44
CA LYS A 556 11.39 23.68 -4.80
C LYS A 556 11.65 22.18 -5.00
N GLU A 557 10.63 21.45 -5.45
CA GLU A 557 10.78 20.05 -5.88
C GLU A 557 11.79 19.97 -7.05
N GLN A 558 12.86 19.20 -6.89
CA GLN A 558 13.81 18.92 -7.97
C GLN A 558 13.31 17.77 -8.86
N GLU A 559 13.70 17.77 -10.13
CA GLU A 559 13.46 16.65 -11.04
C GLU A 559 14.14 15.35 -10.59
N VAL A 560 15.25 15.44 -9.85
CA VAL A 560 16.02 14.29 -9.36
C VAL A 560 15.91 14.20 -7.84
N GLY A 561 15.38 13.08 -7.34
CA GLY A 561 15.25 12.83 -5.90
C GLY A 561 16.60 12.65 -5.19
N LEU A 562 16.65 12.94 -3.89
CA LEU A 562 17.85 12.89 -3.03
C LEU A 562 18.64 11.57 -3.17
N ALA A 563 17.97 10.42 -3.15
CA ALA A 563 18.63 9.12 -3.28
C ALA A 563 19.32 8.93 -4.64
N SER A 564 18.64 9.33 -5.72
CA SER A 564 19.19 9.30 -7.08
C SER A 564 20.37 10.27 -7.22
N PHE A 565 20.26 11.47 -6.64
CA PHE A 565 21.33 12.46 -6.61
C PHE A 565 22.60 11.89 -5.95
N VAL A 566 22.50 11.37 -4.73
CA VAL A 566 23.67 10.80 -4.03
C VAL A 566 24.26 9.62 -4.79
N LYS A 567 23.43 8.72 -5.32
CA LYS A 567 23.88 7.56 -6.09
C LYS A 567 24.65 7.97 -7.34
N GLU A 568 24.09 8.89 -8.15
CA GLU A 568 24.72 9.31 -9.39
C GLU A 568 26.04 10.06 -9.16
N TYR A 569 26.10 10.94 -8.16
CA TYR A 569 27.32 11.69 -7.85
C TYR A 569 28.43 10.78 -7.34
N THR A 570 28.12 9.87 -6.40
CA THR A 570 29.12 8.93 -5.89
C THR A 570 29.58 7.95 -6.98
N LYS A 571 28.68 7.47 -7.86
CA LYS A 571 29.05 6.67 -9.04
C LYS A 571 30.08 7.37 -9.93
N LYS A 572 29.96 8.69 -10.12
CA LYS A 572 30.91 9.48 -10.92
C LYS A 572 32.27 9.64 -10.24
N LEU A 573 32.33 9.65 -8.90
CA LEU A 573 33.57 9.73 -8.13
C LEU A 573 34.31 8.38 -8.03
N ALA A 574 33.61 7.27 -8.26
CA ALA A 574 34.14 5.92 -8.08
C ALA A 574 35.52 5.64 -8.70
N PRO A 575 35.83 6.09 -9.93
CA PRO A 575 37.12 5.79 -10.56
C PRO A 575 38.33 6.44 -9.88
N VAL A 576 38.14 7.54 -9.15
CA VAL A 576 39.25 8.36 -8.62
C VAL A 576 39.35 8.38 -7.10
N ILE A 577 38.28 7.97 -6.41
CA ILE A 577 38.11 8.20 -4.98
C ILE A 577 39.21 7.58 -4.09
N MET A 578 39.61 6.34 -4.36
CA MET A 578 40.64 5.67 -3.55
C MET A 578 42.01 6.33 -3.72
N HIS A 579 42.33 6.76 -4.95
CA HIS A 579 43.54 7.52 -5.24
C HIS A 579 43.55 8.87 -4.51
N LEU A 580 42.41 9.57 -4.45
CA LEU A 580 42.27 10.81 -3.68
C LEU A 580 42.45 10.60 -2.17
N ILE A 581 41.89 9.52 -1.63
CA ILE A 581 41.94 9.24 -0.18
C ILE A 581 43.36 8.89 0.27
N ARG A 582 44.12 8.14 -0.54
CA ARG A 582 45.36 7.50 -0.09
C ARG A 582 46.61 7.99 -0.81
N ASP A 583 46.56 8.16 -2.13
CA ASP A 583 47.77 8.38 -2.91
C ASP A 583 48.14 9.86 -2.92
N VAL A 584 47.15 10.77 -2.99
CA VAL A 584 47.41 12.22 -2.99
C VAL A 584 48.18 12.67 -1.75
N ALA A 585 47.86 12.12 -0.58
CA ALA A 585 48.56 12.43 0.66
C ALA A 585 50.02 11.92 0.71
N THR A 586 50.42 11.06 -0.22
CA THR A 586 51.80 10.52 -0.30
C THR A 586 52.67 11.23 -1.34
N ILE A 587 52.06 12.09 -2.17
CA ILE A 587 52.74 12.86 -3.22
C ILE A 587 53.30 14.20 -2.69
N ALA A 588 52.73 14.71 -1.59
CA ALA A 588 53.20 15.88 -0.86
C ALA A 588 53.94 15.45 0.41
#